data_AF-A0ABD1ACH4-F1
#
_entry.id   AF-A0ABD1ACH4-F1
#
_cell.length_a   1.000
_cell.length_b   1.000
_cell.length_c   1.000
_cell.angle_alpha   90.00
_cell.angle_beta   90.00
_cell.angle_gamma   90.00
#
_symmetry.space_group_name_H-M   'P 1'
#
loop_
_entity.id
_entity.type
_entity.pdbx_description
1 polymer ?
#
loop_
_entity_poly.entity_id
_entity_poly.type
_entity_poly.pdbx_seq_one_letter_code
_entity_poly.pdbx_strand_id
1 'polypeptide(L)'
;MASSTPKNDPYLFPKTKSSVLPDPSSFFSKDLLSNPLPTNSFFQNFIPKNGDQAEYFHPYLIKSSASSLSISYPSLLHNSAFLYEVFEAKVIISGSNRSDSHTRKSHLISSFSDLGVTLDFPSSNLRFFLVRGNPFITCSVSGNSITISTNHAVRSFSGNSLSTKYTAKLTNNQTWLIYASSPIMLTKHGDSSIHCGGGFSGILRIVLFPGSKPEFESILDRFSCCYPVSGDGDFTKPFALEYKWETRGSGDLLMLAHPLHLKLLARDNTSTTVLDNFR
;
A
#
# COMPACT_ATOMS: atom_id res chain seq x y z
N MET A 1 -54.34 23.82 3.19
CA MET A 1 -52.99 23.24 2.95
C MET A 1 -52.61 22.47 4.21
N ALA A 2 -52.70 21.14 4.17
CA ALA A 2 -52.32 20.31 5.31
C ALA A 2 -50.82 20.03 5.23
N SER A 3 -50.07 20.58 6.18
CA SER A 3 -48.68 20.26 6.44
C SER A 3 -48.60 18.81 6.92
N SER A 4 -48.08 17.90 6.09
CA SER A 4 -47.77 16.53 6.51
C SER A 4 -46.44 16.55 7.26
N THR A 5 -46.52 16.57 8.60
CA THR A 5 -45.39 16.25 9.45
C THR A 5 -44.92 14.81 9.16
N PRO A 6 -43.62 14.57 8.94
CA PRO A 6 -43.11 13.21 8.76
C PRO A 6 -43.40 12.40 10.03
N LYS A 7 -44.08 11.25 9.87
CA LYS A 7 -44.21 10.28 10.95
C LYS A 7 -42.82 9.75 11.29
N ASN A 8 -42.34 10.06 12.49
CA ASN A 8 -41.18 9.41 13.09
C ASN A 8 -41.60 7.98 13.46
N ASP A 9 -41.48 7.05 12.52
CA ASP A 9 -41.55 5.63 12.86
C ASP A 9 -40.37 5.28 13.78
N PRO A 10 -40.62 4.72 14.98
CA PRO A 10 -39.55 4.38 15.90
C PRO A 10 -38.69 3.27 15.29
N TYR A 11 -37.36 3.43 15.38
CA TYR A 11 -36.42 2.38 14.97
C TYR A 11 -36.78 1.05 15.65
N LEU A 12 -36.91 -0.01 14.85
CA LEU A 12 -37.28 -1.36 15.33
C LEU A 12 -36.24 -1.97 16.28
N PHE A 13 -35.00 -1.49 16.22
CA PHE A 13 -33.90 -1.93 17.05
C PHE A 13 -33.42 -0.80 17.96
N PRO A 14 -33.09 -1.09 19.23
CA PRO A 14 -32.58 -0.08 20.14
C PRO A 14 -31.25 0.47 19.62
N LYS A 15 -31.07 1.77 19.77
CA LYS A 15 -29.79 2.41 19.48
C LYS A 15 -28.72 1.81 20.40
N THR A 16 -27.59 1.41 19.83
CA THR A 16 -26.43 0.91 20.58
C THR A 16 -25.15 1.61 20.12
N LYS A 17 -24.09 1.48 20.92
CA LYS A 17 -22.74 1.95 20.57
C LYS A 17 -21.88 0.77 20.16
N SER A 18 -20.99 0.97 19.20
CA SER A 18 -20.01 -0.04 18.82
C SER A 18 -19.09 -0.35 20.01
N SER A 19 -18.86 -1.63 20.27
CA SER A 19 -17.85 -2.10 21.23
C SER A 19 -16.47 -2.26 20.60
N VAL A 20 -16.38 -2.17 19.27
CA VAL A 20 -15.14 -2.41 18.50
C VAL A 20 -14.41 -1.12 18.19
N LEU A 21 -15.14 -0.08 17.78
CA LEU A 21 -14.59 1.22 17.41
C LEU A 21 -15.24 2.34 18.23
N PRO A 22 -14.45 3.34 18.68
CA PRO A 22 -15.02 4.53 19.26
C PRO A 22 -15.81 5.33 18.21
N ASP A 23 -16.74 6.15 18.69
CA ASP A 23 -17.50 7.11 17.88
C ASP A 23 -17.17 8.54 18.37
N PRO A 24 -16.49 9.38 17.58
CA PRO A 24 -15.99 9.10 16.22
C PRO A 24 -14.76 8.17 16.20
N SER A 25 -14.54 7.49 15.07
CA SER A 25 -13.37 6.63 14.88
C SER A 25 -12.06 7.43 14.90
N SER A 26 -11.03 6.89 15.53
CA SER A 26 -9.74 7.56 15.69
C SER A 26 -8.84 7.47 14.46
N PHE A 27 -9.05 6.50 13.57
CA PHE A 27 -8.16 6.22 12.44
C PHE A 27 -8.65 6.77 11.11
N PHE A 28 -9.82 7.39 11.03
CA PHE A 28 -10.30 8.02 9.79
C PHE A 28 -10.11 9.53 9.82
N SER A 29 -9.84 10.11 8.65
CA SER A 29 -9.83 11.57 8.47
C SER A 29 -11.21 12.16 8.75
N LYS A 30 -11.26 13.44 9.13
CA LYS A 30 -12.52 14.13 9.48
C LYS A 30 -13.54 14.09 8.34
N ASP A 31 -13.07 14.18 7.10
CA ASP A 31 -13.93 14.20 5.91
C ASP A 31 -14.71 12.88 5.75
N LEU A 32 -14.12 11.75 6.14
CA LEU A 32 -14.76 10.42 6.07
C LEU A 32 -15.76 10.17 7.19
N LEU A 33 -15.64 10.87 8.33
CA LEU A 33 -16.55 10.69 9.48
C LEU A 33 -17.97 11.19 9.25
N SER A 34 -18.20 11.92 8.16
CA SER A 34 -19.53 12.40 7.75
C SER A 34 -20.38 11.32 7.08
N ASN A 35 -19.78 10.20 6.68
CA ASN A 35 -20.44 9.09 5.99
C ASN A 35 -20.29 7.78 6.78
N PRO A 36 -21.15 6.78 6.52
CA PRO A 36 -20.95 5.44 7.07
C PRO A 36 -19.57 4.89 6.73
N LEU A 37 -18.84 4.46 7.76
CA LEU A 37 -17.52 3.86 7.62
C LEU A 37 -17.67 2.38 7.21
N PRO A 38 -16.77 1.88 6.36
CA PRO A 38 -16.90 0.52 5.88
C PRO A 38 -16.52 -0.46 6.99
N THR A 39 -17.21 -1.58 7.02
CA THR A 39 -16.96 -2.71 7.94
C THR A 39 -16.60 -3.93 7.10
N ASN A 40 -15.90 -4.90 7.70
CA ASN A 40 -15.45 -6.12 7.01
C ASN A 40 -14.61 -5.83 5.76
N SER A 41 -13.91 -4.70 5.74
CA SER A 41 -13.07 -4.29 4.63
C SER A 41 -11.76 -5.06 4.63
N PHE A 42 -11.15 -5.18 3.45
CA PHE A 42 -9.85 -5.84 3.33
C PHE A 42 -8.69 -5.08 4.01
N PHE A 43 -8.92 -3.85 4.44
CA PHE A 43 -7.94 -3.02 5.13
C PHE A 43 -8.31 -2.82 6.61
N GLN A 44 -9.28 -3.59 7.11
CA GLN A 44 -9.83 -3.41 8.45
C GLN A 44 -8.74 -3.43 9.52
N ASN A 45 -7.65 -4.19 9.36
CA ASN A 45 -6.60 -4.33 10.38
C ASN A 45 -5.84 -3.05 10.70
N PHE A 46 -6.01 -2.01 9.88
CA PHE A 46 -5.48 -0.67 10.15
C PHE A 46 -6.31 0.13 11.18
N ILE A 47 -7.42 -0.41 11.70
CA ILE A 47 -8.35 0.37 12.54
C ILE A 47 -8.44 -0.17 13.99
N PRO A 48 -8.68 -1.48 14.24
CA PRO A 48 -8.83 -1.99 15.60
C PRO A 48 -7.59 -1.76 16.47
N LYS A 49 -7.81 -1.48 17.75
CA LYS A 49 -6.76 -1.27 18.76
C LYS A 49 -5.78 -0.16 18.34
N ASN A 50 -4.56 -0.54 17.93
CA ASN A 50 -3.50 0.39 17.53
C ASN A 50 -3.39 0.55 16.00
N GLY A 51 -4.21 -0.18 15.23
CA GLY A 51 -4.11 -0.22 13.78
C GLY A 51 -2.74 -0.70 13.31
N ASP A 52 -2.16 -1.68 14.00
CA ASP A 52 -0.79 -2.19 13.82
C ASP A 52 -0.78 -3.70 13.49
N GLN A 53 -1.93 -4.24 13.10
CA GLN A 53 -2.03 -5.61 12.62
C GLN A 53 -1.66 -5.65 11.14
N ALA A 54 -1.03 -6.76 10.73
CA ALA A 54 -0.63 -6.92 9.34
C ALA A 54 -1.85 -7.16 8.45
N GLU A 55 -1.83 -6.57 7.26
CA GLU A 55 -2.88 -6.68 6.27
C GLU A 55 -2.30 -7.12 4.92
N TYR A 56 -3.00 -7.99 4.21
CA TYR A 56 -2.53 -8.55 2.95
C TYR A 56 -2.91 -7.70 1.74
N PHE A 57 -1.87 -7.17 1.09
CA PHE A 57 -1.92 -6.45 -0.17
C PHE A 57 -1.03 -7.18 -1.16
N HIS A 58 -1.61 -8.16 -1.87
CA HIS A 58 -0.86 -9.02 -2.79
C HIS A 58 0.15 -8.21 -3.63
N PRO A 59 1.46 -8.55 -3.58
CA PRO A 59 2.05 -9.76 -2.99
C PRO A 59 2.64 -9.59 -1.57
N TYR A 60 2.36 -8.48 -0.90
CA TYR A 60 2.98 -8.10 0.37
C TYR A 60 2.01 -8.21 1.56
N LEU A 61 2.56 -8.49 2.73
CA LEU A 61 1.90 -8.11 3.98
C LEU A 61 2.42 -6.75 4.42
N ILE A 62 1.50 -5.87 4.82
CA ILE A 62 1.76 -4.49 5.20
C ILE A 62 1.35 -4.27 6.64
N LYS A 63 2.22 -3.63 7.42
CA LYS A 63 1.95 -3.30 8.82
C LYS A 63 2.37 -1.87 9.11
N SER A 64 1.43 -1.06 9.58
CA SER A 64 1.65 0.29 10.08
C SER A 64 2.26 0.29 11.49
N SER A 65 3.04 1.33 11.75
CA SER A 65 3.60 1.68 13.07
C SER A 65 3.59 3.20 13.24
N ALA A 66 4.05 3.73 14.38
CA ALA A 66 3.91 5.14 14.75
C ALA A 66 4.30 6.15 13.67
N SER A 67 5.38 5.90 12.94
CA SER A 67 5.90 6.80 11.88
C SER A 67 6.50 6.03 10.71
N SER A 68 6.06 4.79 10.51
CA SER A 68 6.63 3.90 9.50
C SER A 68 5.64 2.88 8.97
N LEU A 69 5.92 2.41 7.76
CA LEU A 69 5.25 1.29 7.14
C LEU A 69 6.25 0.15 6.96
N SER A 70 5.91 -1.02 7.51
CA SER A 70 6.69 -2.25 7.36
C SER A 70 6.09 -3.12 6.27
N ILE A 71 6.97 -3.63 5.40
CA ILE A 71 6.64 -4.43 4.22
C ILE A 71 7.27 -5.80 4.40
N SER A 72 6.46 -6.84 4.24
CA SER A 72 6.89 -8.23 4.20
C SER A 72 6.54 -8.85 2.86
N TYR A 73 7.43 -9.68 2.33
CA TYR A 73 7.10 -10.64 1.28
C TYR A 73 7.01 -12.01 1.97
N PRO A 74 5.80 -12.47 2.31
CA PRO A 74 5.61 -13.55 3.27
C PRO A 74 6.08 -14.89 2.72
N SER A 75 6.72 -15.68 3.57
CA SER A 75 6.87 -17.11 3.34
C SER A 75 5.57 -17.82 3.71
N LEU A 76 5.21 -18.84 2.94
CA LEU A 76 4.07 -19.72 3.24
C LEU A 76 4.51 -20.81 4.21
N LEU A 77 3.92 -20.80 5.41
CA LEU A 77 4.01 -21.92 6.35
C LEU A 77 2.73 -22.75 6.26
N HIS A 78 2.88 -24.05 6.11
CA HIS A 78 1.74 -24.96 5.98
C HIS A 78 2.00 -26.31 6.61
N ASN A 79 0.92 -26.98 6.96
CA ASN A 79 0.86 -28.41 7.26
C ASN A 79 -0.48 -28.96 6.73
N SER A 80 -0.86 -30.17 7.12
CA SER A 80 -2.11 -30.79 6.66
C SER A 80 -3.38 -30.09 7.18
N ALA A 81 -3.30 -29.31 8.26
CA ALA A 81 -4.44 -28.67 8.91
C ALA A 81 -4.59 -27.18 8.56
N PHE A 82 -3.49 -26.49 8.25
CA PHE A 82 -3.52 -25.06 7.96
C PHE A 82 -2.42 -24.61 7.00
N LEU A 83 -2.65 -23.47 6.38
CA LEU A 83 -1.69 -22.69 5.61
C LEU A 83 -1.82 -21.23 6.03
N TYR A 84 -0.71 -20.58 6.35
CA TYR A 84 -0.69 -19.17 6.72
C TYR A 84 0.58 -18.47 6.25
N GLU A 85 0.46 -17.16 6.09
CA GLU A 85 1.54 -16.27 5.70
C GLU A 85 2.16 -15.64 6.96
N VAL A 86 3.47 -15.75 7.10
CA VAL A 86 4.18 -15.15 8.24
C VAL A 86 4.57 -13.72 7.92
N PHE A 87 4.18 -12.78 8.78
CA PHE A 87 4.70 -11.43 8.73
C PHE A 87 6.13 -11.38 9.28
N GLU A 88 7.09 -11.10 8.41
CA GLU A 88 8.46 -10.73 8.79
C GLU A 88 8.84 -9.46 8.05
N ALA A 89 9.05 -8.34 8.77
CA ALA A 89 9.42 -7.08 8.15
C ALA A 89 10.74 -7.25 7.36
N LYS A 90 10.69 -7.04 6.04
CA LYS A 90 11.86 -7.08 5.15
C LYS A 90 12.37 -5.67 4.88
N VAL A 91 11.44 -4.76 4.61
CA VAL A 91 11.70 -3.34 4.35
C VAL A 91 10.79 -2.51 5.25
N ILE A 92 11.32 -1.48 5.88
CA ILE A 92 10.58 -0.54 6.71
C ILE A 92 10.88 0.86 6.19
N ILE A 93 9.84 1.59 5.78
CA ILE A 93 9.95 2.96 5.29
C ILE A 93 9.49 3.89 6.40
N SER A 94 10.36 4.79 6.85
CA SER A 94 10.08 5.79 7.87
C SER A 94 10.57 7.17 7.45
N GLY A 95 10.01 8.21 8.06
CA GLY A 95 10.51 9.58 7.94
C GLY A 95 10.96 10.11 9.29
N SER A 96 11.67 11.23 9.32
CA SER A 96 11.98 11.87 10.61
C SER A 96 10.69 12.29 11.31
N ASN A 97 10.62 12.00 12.61
CA ASN A 97 9.49 12.37 13.44
C ASN A 97 9.55 13.87 13.70
N ARG A 98 8.56 14.62 13.22
CA ARG A 98 8.52 16.09 13.34
C ARG A 98 7.97 16.60 14.68
N SER A 99 7.88 15.70 15.67
CA SER A 99 7.37 15.95 17.02
C SER A 99 5.99 16.64 17.05
N ASP A 100 4.96 15.83 17.27
CA ASP A 100 3.97 16.20 18.27
C ASP A 100 3.64 14.95 19.08
N SER A 101 4.36 14.80 20.20
CA SER A 101 4.36 13.61 21.07
C SER A 101 2.99 13.30 21.71
N HIS A 102 1.98 14.12 21.43
CA HIS A 102 0.63 14.01 21.97
C HIS A 102 -0.34 13.21 21.09
N THR A 103 0.03 12.88 19.84
CA THR A 103 -0.82 12.04 18.98
C THR A 103 -0.23 10.64 18.85
N ARG A 104 -0.70 9.69 19.67
CA ARG A 104 -0.36 8.25 19.59
C ARG A 104 -0.84 7.55 18.30
N LYS A 105 -1.33 8.29 17.31
CA LYS A 105 -1.92 7.70 16.11
C LYS A 105 -0.81 7.35 15.14
N SER A 106 -0.70 6.06 14.82
CA SER A 106 0.28 5.55 13.85
C SER A 106 0.05 6.08 12.45
N HIS A 107 -1.22 6.13 12.05
CA HIS A 107 -1.63 6.60 10.74
C HIS A 107 -3.09 7.09 10.78
N LEU A 108 -3.55 7.68 9.67
CA LEU A 108 -4.93 8.02 9.37
C LEU A 108 -5.29 7.48 7.99
N ILE A 109 -6.45 6.84 7.88
CA ILE A 109 -7.10 6.52 6.60
C ILE A 109 -7.73 7.81 6.07
N SER A 110 -7.22 8.31 4.95
CA SER A 110 -7.71 9.55 4.33
C SER A 110 -8.61 9.31 3.12
N SER A 111 -8.51 8.14 2.49
CA SER A 111 -9.45 7.66 1.48
C SER A 111 -9.46 6.14 1.40
N PHE A 112 -10.53 5.58 0.87
CA PHE A 112 -10.65 4.16 0.52
C PHE A 112 -11.56 3.99 -0.71
N SER A 113 -11.44 2.84 -1.36
CA SER A 113 -12.19 2.37 -2.53
C SER A 113 -12.34 0.85 -2.43
N ASP A 114 -12.99 0.20 -3.40
CA ASP A 114 -13.17 -1.26 -3.38
C ASP A 114 -11.84 -2.03 -3.36
N LEU A 115 -10.79 -1.45 -3.97
CA LEU A 115 -9.51 -2.11 -4.19
C LEU A 115 -8.31 -1.38 -3.54
N GLY A 116 -8.51 -0.19 -2.96
CA GLY A 116 -7.43 0.62 -2.41
C GLY A 116 -7.77 1.37 -1.12
N VAL A 117 -6.73 1.68 -0.33
CA VAL A 117 -6.78 2.51 0.87
C VAL A 117 -5.56 3.44 0.91
N THR A 118 -5.77 4.69 1.34
CA THR A 118 -4.68 5.65 1.54
C THR A 118 -4.38 5.83 3.02
N LEU A 119 -3.13 5.59 3.41
CA LEU A 119 -2.65 5.79 4.78
C LEU A 119 -1.76 7.02 4.87
N ASP A 120 -2.18 7.99 5.67
CA ASP A 120 -1.41 9.19 6.00
C ASP A 120 -0.71 9.01 7.33
N PHE A 121 0.57 9.39 7.40
CA PHE A 121 1.39 9.39 8.62
C PHE A 121 1.75 10.85 8.95
N PRO A 122 0.90 11.57 9.71
CA PRO A 122 1.07 12.99 9.97
C PRO A 122 2.40 13.33 10.64
N SER A 123 2.92 12.46 11.51
CA SER A 123 4.18 12.67 12.22
C SER A 123 5.41 12.70 11.31
N SER A 124 5.32 12.07 10.13
CA SER A 124 6.43 11.91 9.19
C SER A 124 6.11 12.44 7.80
N ASN A 125 4.97 13.09 7.55
CA ASN A 125 4.55 13.57 6.23
C ASN A 125 4.70 12.51 5.12
N LEU A 126 4.44 11.25 5.46
CA LEU A 126 4.41 10.14 4.51
C LEU A 126 2.96 9.79 4.21
N ARG A 127 2.67 9.51 2.95
CA ARG A 127 1.36 9.04 2.48
C ARG A 127 1.57 7.80 1.64
N PHE A 128 0.89 6.70 1.97
CA PHE A 128 0.99 5.46 1.22
C PHE A 128 -0.30 5.17 0.48
N PHE A 129 -0.18 4.91 -0.81
CA PHE A 129 -1.29 4.45 -1.65
C PHE A 129 -1.21 2.93 -1.74
N LEU A 130 -2.04 2.25 -0.96
CA LEU A 130 -2.07 0.79 -0.90
C LEU A 130 -3.23 0.28 -1.75
N VAL A 131 -2.90 -0.36 -2.87
CA VAL A 131 -3.88 -0.84 -3.84
C VAL A 131 -3.60 -2.32 -4.10
N ARG A 132 -4.63 -3.16 -3.98
CA ARG A 132 -4.52 -4.61 -4.14
C ARG A 132 -3.98 -4.97 -5.53
N GLY A 133 -2.97 -5.81 -5.57
CA GLY A 133 -2.34 -6.26 -6.80
C GLY A 133 -1.30 -5.29 -7.38
N ASN A 134 -1.06 -4.12 -6.79
CA ASN A 134 0.05 -3.27 -7.24
C ASN A 134 1.39 -3.91 -6.84
N PRO A 135 2.30 -4.24 -7.78
CA PRO A 135 3.58 -4.85 -7.45
C PRO A 135 4.53 -3.89 -6.72
N PHE A 136 4.28 -2.58 -6.77
CA PHE A 136 5.07 -1.56 -6.10
C PHE A 136 4.37 -1.04 -4.85
N ILE A 137 5.12 -0.81 -3.77
CA ILE A 137 4.65 0.02 -2.66
C ILE A 137 4.94 1.47 -2.99
N THR A 138 3.90 2.29 -3.08
CA THR A 138 3.99 3.71 -3.45
C THR A 138 3.85 4.59 -2.21
N CYS A 139 4.84 5.46 -2.00
CA CYS A 139 4.90 6.44 -0.92
C CYS A 139 5.05 7.85 -1.51
N SER A 140 4.14 8.75 -1.17
CA SER A 140 4.29 10.19 -1.37
C SER A 140 4.93 10.80 -0.13
N VAL A 141 5.99 11.57 -0.34
CA VAL A 141 6.75 12.25 0.71
C VAL A 141 6.58 13.76 0.54
N SER A 142 6.31 14.46 1.62
CA SER A 142 6.19 15.93 1.61
C SER A 142 7.24 16.59 2.50
N GLY A 143 8.39 16.89 1.90
CA GLY A 143 9.48 17.66 2.48
C GLY A 143 10.10 17.02 3.72
N ASN A 144 10.34 15.71 3.71
CA ASN A 144 10.91 14.99 4.86
C ASN A 144 12.12 14.15 4.46
N SER A 145 12.99 13.86 5.43
CA SER A 145 14.02 12.83 5.29
C SER A 145 13.36 11.46 5.27
N ILE A 146 14.05 10.50 4.64
CA ILE A 146 13.53 9.16 4.43
C ILE A 146 14.56 8.16 4.91
N THR A 147 14.10 7.16 5.65
CA THR A 147 14.92 6.03 6.03
C THR A 147 14.22 4.75 5.58
N ILE A 148 14.96 3.94 4.84
CA ILE A 148 14.57 2.60 4.42
C ILE A 148 15.45 1.65 5.22
N SER A 149 14.90 1.05 6.28
CA SER A 149 15.61 0.05 7.08
C SER A 149 15.17 -1.36 6.72
N THR A 150 16.05 -2.31 7.02
CA THR A 150 15.88 -3.72 6.66
C THR A 150 16.33 -4.58 7.83
N ASN A 151 15.77 -5.79 7.97
CA ASN A 151 16.20 -6.75 8.98
C ASN A 151 17.42 -7.59 8.53
N HIS A 152 17.85 -7.43 7.29
CA HIS A 152 18.95 -8.15 6.66
C HIS A 152 19.99 -7.15 6.20
N ALA A 153 21.29 -7.48 6.28
CA ALA A 153 22.31 -6.52 5.88
C ALA A 153 22.24 -6.23 4.36
N VAL A 154 22.48 -4.98 4.00
CA VAL A 154 22.57 -4.50 2.62
C VAL A 154 23.95 -4.87 2.08
N ARG A 155 24.02 -5.99 1.35
CA ARG A 155 25.24 -6.51 0.73
C ARG A 155 25.78 -5.58 -0.36
N SER A 156 24.88 -5.06 -1.19
CA SER A 156 25.25 -4.08 -2.22
C SER A 156 24.14 -3.05 -2.40
N PHE A 157 24.55 -1.80 -2.61
CA PHE A 157 23.65 -0.69 -2.87
C PHE A 157 24.21 0.17 -3.99
N SER A 158 23.44 0.39 -5.04
CA SER A 158 23.88 1.14 -6.23
C SER A 158 22.73 1.97 -6.79
N GLY A 159 23.02 3.20 -7.22
CA GLY A 159 22.08 4.09 -7.91
C GLY A 159 22.39 4.21 -9.41
N ASN A 160 21.41 4.67 -10.19
CA ASN A 160 21.64 5.13 -11.55
C ASN A 160 22.28 6.54 -11.57
N SER A 161 22.75 6.98 -12.74
CA SER A 161 23.39 8.30 -12.91
C SER A 161 22.48 9.49 -12.61
N LEU A 162 21.15 9.29 -12.69
CA LEU A 162 20.15 10.33 -12.44
C LEU A 162 19.69 10.37 -10.97
N SER A 163 20.17 9.45 -10.12
CA SER A 163 19.72 9.31 -8.72
C SER A 163 18.20 9.13 -8.58
N THR A 164 17.56 8.51 -9.55
CA THR A 164 16.10 8.23 -9.59
C THR A 164 15.77 6.75 -9.46
N LYS A 165 16.78 5.87 -9.57
CA LYS A 165 16.64 4.43 -9.37
C LYS A 165 17.80 3.92 -8.53
N TYR A 166 17.49 3.09 -7.55
CA TYR A 166 18.47 2.38 -6.73
C TYR A 166 18.14 0.90 -6.62
N THR A 167 19.19 0.09 -6.50
CA THR A 167 19.10 -1.36 -6.31
C THR A 167 19.78 -1.73 -5.01
N ALA A 168 19.03 -2.33 -4.09
CA ALA A 168 19.52 -2.84 -2.81
C ALA A 168 19.47 -4.37 -2.81
N LYS A 169 20.63 -5.03 -2.71
CA LYS A 169 20.72 -6.50 -2.54
C LYS A 169 20.99 -6.81 -1.08
N LEU A 170 20.14 -7.64 -0.50
CA LEU A 170 20.19 -8.03 0.91
C LEU A 170 20.91 -9.38 1.08
N THR A 171 21.36 -9.67 2.31
CA THR A 171 22.03 -10.94 2.64
C THR A 171 21.12 -12.17 2.56
N ASN A 172 19.80 -11.99 2.55
CA ASN A 172 18.82 -13.07 2.37
C ASN A 172 18.50 -13.36 0.89
N ASN A 173 19.35 -12.92 -0.04
CA ASN A 173 19.20 -13.04 -1.50
C ASN A 173 18.03 -12.25 -2.11
N GLN A 174 17.29 -11.44 -1.34
CA GLN A 174 16.31 -10.53 -1.92
C GLN A 174 17.01 -9.32 -2.55
N THR A 175 16.48 -8.88 -3.69
CA THR A 175 16.87 -7.63 -4.34
C THR A 175 15.66 -6.72 -4.38
N TRP A 176 15.82 -5.48 -3.93
CA TRP A 176 14.77 -4.46 -3.92
C TRP A 176 15.16 -3.32 -4.84
N LEU A 177 14.22 -2.90 -5.69
CA LEU A 177 14.37 -1.74 -6.56
C LEU A 177 13.60 -0.58 -5.95
N ILE A 178 14.23 0.58 -5.91
CA ILE A 178 13.70 1.81 -5.34
C ILE A 178 13.71 2.87 -6.45
N TYR A 179 12.53 3.36 -6.80
CA TYR A 179 12.32 4.37 -7.82
C TYR A 179 11.86 5.68 -7.16
N ALA A 180 12.34 6.80 -7.68
CA ALA A 180 11.97 8.14 -7.22
C ALA A 180 11.51 9.00 -8.40
N SER A 181 10.46 9.81 -8.19
CA SER A 181 9.94 10.72 -9.22
C SER A 181 10.89 11.87 -9.59
N SER A 182 11.86 12.15 -8.73
CA SER A 182 12.88 13.17 -8.90
C SER A 182 14.18 12.70 -8.23
N PRO A 183 15.34 13.26 -8.59
CA PRO A 183 16.62 12.84 -8.00
C PRO A 183 16.58 12.90 -6.47
N ILE A 184 16.92 11.77 -5.83
CA ILE A 184 17.01 11.64 -4.38
C ILE A 184 18.39 11.09 -4.03
N MET A 185 19.07 11.72 -3.07
CA MET A 185 20.37 11.24 -2.60
C MET A 185 20.15 10.20 -1.51
N LEU A 186 20.10 8.92 -1.90
CA LEU A 186 20.06 7.81 -0.97
C LEU A 186 21.48 7.29 -0.73
N THR A 187 21.85 7.16 0.53
CA THR A 187 23.15 6.60 0.93
C THR A 187 22.95 5.45 1.91
N LYS A 188 23.76 4.41 1.79
CA LYS A 188 23.79 3.33 2.77
C LYS A 188 24.38 3.88 4.07
N HIS A 189 23.68 3.67 5.18
CA HIS A 189 24.11 4.06 6.52
C HIS A 189 24.14 2.81 7.42
N GLY A 190 25.31 2.48 7.97
CA GLY A 190 25.52 1.21 8.67
C GLY A 190 25.23 0.00 7.75
N ASP A 191 24.91 -1.14 8.35
CA ASP A 191 24.74 -2.38 7.58
C ASP A 191 23.33 -2.59 7.02
N SER A 192 22.31 -2.03 7.67
CA SER A 192 20.90 -2.40 7.44
C SER A 192 19.98 -1.21 7.19
N SER A 193 20.53 -0.02 6.92
CA SER A 193 19.73 1.17 6.62
C SER A 193 20.23 1.92 5.39
N ILE A 194 19.28 2.50 4.66
CA ILE A 194 19.50 3.40 3.53
C ILE A 194 18.76 4.69 3.88
N HIS A 195 19.44 5.83 3.76
CA HIS A 195 18.95 7.09 4.28
C HIS A 195 19.06 8.21 3.23
N CYS A 196 18.05 9.08 3.19
CA CYS A 196 18.12 10.39 2.58
C CYS A 196 17.99 11.44 3.68
N GLY A 197 19.10 12.14 3.97
CA GLY A 197 19.12 13.19 5.01
C GLY A 197 18.54 14.52 4.56
N GLY A 198 18.52 14.78 3.25
CA GLY A 198 17.83 15.94 2.70
C GLY A 198 16.31 15.78 2.76
N GLY A 199 15.58 16.89 2.86
CA GLY A 199 14.13 16.86 2.72
C GLY A 199 13.76 16.49 1.27
N PHE A 200 13.15 15.32 1.07
CA PHE A 200 12.63 14.90 -0.22
C PHE A 200 11.15 15.24 -0.34
N SER A 201 10.75 15.68 -1.53
CA SER A 201 9.34 15.90 -1.90
C SER A 201 9.11 15.23 -3.25
N GLY A 202 8.23 14.23 -3.28
CA GLY A 202 7.98 13.43 -4.47
C GLY A 202 7.42 12.07 -4.15
N ILE A 203 7.44 11.18 -5.15
CA ILE A 203 6.99 9.80 -5.06
C ILE A 203 8.20 8.89 -4.96
N LEU A 204 8.18 8.00 -3.96
CA LEU A 204 9.02 6.81 -3.90
C LEU A 204 8.18 5.57 -4.20
N ARG A 205 8.72 4.67 -5.01
CA ARG A 205 8.13 3.34 -5.26
C ARG A 205 9.15 2.27 -5.00
N ILE A 206 8.78 1.27 -4.21
CA ILE A 206 9.67 0.16 -3.84
C ILE A 206 9.03 -1.16 -4.29
N VAL A 207 9.82 -2.03 -4.92
CA VAL A 207 9.37 -3.33 -5.41
C VAL A 207 10.42 -4.40 -5.15
N LEU A 208 9.97 -5.60 -4.79
CA LEU A 208 10.83 -6.78 -4.75
C LEU A 208 11.11 -7.24 -6.17
N PHE A 209 12.39 -7.38 -6.53
CA PHE A 209 12.80 -7.93 -7.82
C PHE A 209 12.64 -9.47 -7.81
N PRO A 210 11.86 -10.07 -8.73
CA PRO A 210 11.60 -11.51 -8.74
C PRO A 210 12.80 -12.38 -9.14
N GLY A 211 13.98 -11.79 -9.41
CA GLY A 211 15.28 -12.46 -9.29
C GLY A 211 15.67 -13.45 -10.40
N SER A 212 14.77 -13.78 -11.32
CA SER A 212 14.97 -14.90 -12.25
C SER A 212 15.48 -14.52 -13.63
N LYS A 213 15.25 -13.28 -14.10
CA LYS A 213 15.68 -12.85 -15.44
C LYS A 213 15.95 -11.35 -15.54
N PRO A 214 16.97 -10.91 -16.30
CA PRO A 214 17.24 -9.48 -16.53
C PRO A 214 16.06 -8.73 -17.18
N GLU A 215 15.26 -9.41 -18.01
CA GLU A 215 14.06 -8.84 -18.66
C GLU A 215 12.98 -8.38 -17.67
N PHE A 216 13.00 -8.87 -16.43
CA PHE A 216 12.05 -8.44 -15.41
C PHE A 216 12.37 -7.06 -14.85
N GLU A 217 13.65 -6.70 -14.83
CA GLU A 217 14.07 -5.37 -14.40
C GLU A 217 13.64 -4.33 -15.43
N SER A 218 13.78 -4.62 -16.73
CA SER A 218 13.32 -3.72 -17.78
C SER A 218 11.80 -3.56 -17.81
N ILE A 219 11.04 -4.61 -17.47
CA ILE A 219 9.59 -4.50 -17.24
C ILE A 219 9.33 -3.57 -16.06
N LEU A 220 9.90 -3.82 -14.89
CA LEU A 220 9.68 -2.97 -13.71
C LEU A 220 10.08 -1.51 -13.95
N ASP A 221 11.18 -1.27 -14.67
CA ASP A 221 11.64 0.07 -15.07
C ASP A 221 10.63 0.76 -16.00
N ARG A 222 10.06 0.04 -16.97
CA ARG A 222 9.05 0.59 -17.89
C ARG A 222 7.80 1.05 -17.14
N PHE A 223 7.36 0.29 -16.13
CA PHE A 223 6.12 0.54 -15.40
C PHE A 223 6.33 1.32 -14.07
N SER A 224 7.54 1.82 -13.80
CA SER A 224 7.87 2.48 -12.54
C SER A 224 7.24 3.87 -12.38
N CYS A 225 6.80 4.52 -13.45
CA CYS A 225 6.28 5.89 -13.41
C CYS A 225 4.77 5.98 -13.16
N CYS A 226 3.97 5.00 -13.58
CA CYS A 226 2.52 4.98 -13.37
C CYS A 226 2.13 4.14 -12.16
N TYR A 227 1.31 4.71 -11.27
CA TYR A 227 0.87 4.04 -10.04
C TYR A 227 -0.61 4.27 -9.76
N PRO A 228 -1.31 3.28 -9.18
CA PRO A 228 -2.70 3.44 -8.79
C PRO A 228 -2.80 4.15 -7.44
N VAL A 229 -3.85 4.95 -7.26
CA VAL A 229 -4.19 5.62 -5.99
C VAL A 229 -5.51 5.15 -5.40
N SER A 230 -6.40 4.60 -6.24
CA SER A 230 -7.68 3.99 -5.86
C SER A 230 -8.07 2.96 -6.92
N GLY A 231 -9.10 2.16 -6.65
CA GLY A 231 -9.69 1.29 -7.67
C GLY A 231 -11.07 0.79 -7.28
N ASP A 232 -11.99 0.83 -8.23
CA ASP A 232 -13.39 0.48 -8.05
C ASP A 232 -13.78 -0.76 -8.87
N GLY A 233 -14.67 -1.57 -8.32
CA GLY A 233 -15.25 -2.72 -9.01
C GLY A 233 -16.67 -2.41 -9.47
N ASP A 234 -16.91 -2.51 -10.77
CA ASP A 234 -18.19 -2.15 -11.37
C ASP A 234 -18.78 -3.32 -12.18
N PHE A 235 -20.09 -3.50 -12.09
CA PHE A 235 -20.83 -4.52 -12.85
C PHE A 235 -21.52 -3.86 -14.04
N THR A 236 -20.72 -3.39 -14.99
CA THR A 236 -21.21 -2.64 -16.17
C THR A 236 -21.93 -3.52 -17.19
N LYS A 237 -21.72 -4.85 -17.13
CA LYS A 237 -22.30 -5.84 -18.05
C LYS A 237 -22.71 -7.12 -17.30
N PRO A 238 -23.70 -7.88 -17.80
CA PRO A 238 -24.08 -9.16 -17.20
C PRO A 238 -22.88 -10.10 -17.07
N PHE A 239 -22.71 -10.69 -15.88
CA PHE A 239 -21.67 -11.68 -15.58
C PHE A 239 -20.23 -11.19 -15.78
N ALA A 240 -20.00 -9.87 -15.82
CA ALA A 240 -18.68 -9.27 -15.92
C ALA A 240 -18.44 -8.30 -14.76
N LEU A 241 -17.23 -8.35 -14.22
CA LEU A 241 -16.72 -7.39 -13.24
C LEU A 241 -15.60 -6.60 -13.89
N GLU A 242 -15.76 -5.29 -13.92
CA GLU A 242 -14.79 -4.34 -14.48
C GLU A 242 -14.04 -3.65 -13.33
N TYR A 243 -12.71 -3.69 -13.37
CA TYR A 243 -11.89 -2.92 -12.44
C TYR A 243 -11.43 -1.62 -13.08
N LYS A 244 -11.78 -0.51 -12.45
CA LYS A 244 -11.40 0.85 -12.88
C LYS A 244 -10.39 1.41 -11.90
N TRP A 245 -9.16 1.56 -12.34
CA TRP A 245 -8.07 2.11 -11.52
C TRP A 245 -7.95 3.63 -11.74
N GLU A 246 -7.94 4.41 -10.67
CA GLU A 246 -7.46 5.79 -10.74
C GLU A 246 -5.93 5.77 -10.62
N THR A 247 -5.26 6.34 -11.61
CA THR A 247 -3.79 6.34 -11.68
C THR A 247 -3.20 7.73 -11.70
N ARG A 248 -1.95 7.84 -11.26
CA ARG A 248 -1.12 9.04 -11.39
C ARG A 248 0.24 8.68 -11.97
N GLY A 249 0.95 9.69 -12.44
CA GLY A 249 2.24 9.53 -13.13
C GLY A 249 2.06 9.38 -14.63
N SER A 250 3.00 8.68 -15.28
CA SER A 250 3.04 8.55 -16.74
C SER A 250 3.28 7.11 -17.18
N GLY A 251 2.74 6.76 -18.35
CA GLY A 251 2.84 5.42 -18.94
C GLY A 251 1.71 4.49 -18.52
N ASP A 252 1.85 3.23 -18.93
CA ASP A 252 0.89 2.15 -18.65
C ASP A 252 0.95 1.70 -17.18
N LEU A 253 -0.14 1.16 -16.66
CA LEU A 253 -0.22 0.61 -15.30
C LEU A 253 0.10 -0.89 -15.30
N LEU A 254 1.02 -1.32 -14.43
CA LEU A 254 1.27 -2.74 -14.15
C LEU A 254 0.54 -3.19 -12.89
N MET A 255 -0.32 -4.20 -13.03
CA MET A 255 -1.03 -4.85 -11.93
C MET A 255 -0.81 -6.36 -11.95
N LEU A 256 -0.65 -6.96 -10.77
CA LEU A 256 -0.65 -8.40 -10.58
C LEU A 256 -2.07 -8.94 -10.63
N ALA A 257 -2.19 -10.14 -11.18
CA ALA A 257 -3.45 -10.84 -11.34
C ALA A 257 -3.40 -12.19 -10.64
N HIS A 258 -4.44 -12.52 -9.87
CA HIS A 258 -4.60 -13.86 -9.33
C HIS A 258 -4.89 -14.89 -10.43
N PRO A 259 -4.67 -16.20 -10.18
CA PRO A 259 -4.94 -17.24 -11.18
C PRO A 259 -6.37 -17.23 -11.74
N LEU A 260 -7.37 -16.85 -10.92
CA LEU A 260 -8.74 -16.71 -11.40
C LEU A 260 -8.90 -15.53 -12.36
N HIS A 261 -8.29 -14.38 -12.08
CA HIS A 261 -8.32 -13.22 -12.97
C HIS A 261 -7.76 -13.59 -14.35
N LEU A 262 -6.62 -14.29 -14.39
CA LEU A 262 -6.00 -14.74 -15.65
C LEU A 262 -6.92 -15.70 -16.44
N LYS A 263 -7.59 -16.64 -15.75
CA LYS A 263 -8.53 -17.57 -16.39
C LYS A 263 -9.74 -16.86 -17.00
N LEU A 264 -10.21 -15.78 -16.37
CA LEU A 264 -11.34 -14.99 -16.85
C LEU A 264 -10.90 -14.09 -18.01
N LEU A 265 -9.78 -13.38 -17.87
CA LEU A 265 -9.22 -12.52 -18.92
C LEU A 265 -8.88 -13.29 -20.20
N ALA A 266 -8.41 -14.54 -20.11
CA ALA A 266 -8.12 -15.36 -21.28
C ALA A 266 -9.37 -15.71 -22.11
N ARG A 267 -10.58 -15.56 -21.55
CA ARG A 267 -11.85 -15.83 -22.24
C ARG A 267 -12.45 -14.59 -22.89
N ASP A 268 -12.00 -13.41 -22.48
CA ASP A 268 -12.52 -12.13 -22.95
C ASP A 268 -11.51 -11.45 -23.87
N ASN A 269 -11.98 -10.95 -25.02
CA ASN A 269 -11.20 -10.06 -25.89
C ASN A 269 -11.12 -8.66 -25.25
N THR A 270 -10.33 -8.54 -24.17
CA THR A 270 -10.12 -7.28 -23.45
C THR A 270 -8.94 -6.50 -24.02
N SER A 271 -8.89 -5.20 -23.74
CA SER A 271 -7.75 -4.33 -24.03
C SER A 271 -6.54 -4.57 -23.11
N THR A 272 -6.62 -5.53 -22.19
CA THR A 272 -5.57 -5.80 -21.21
C THR A 272 -4.54 -6.76 -21.79
N THR A 273 -3.26 -6.42 -21.67
CA THR A 273 -2.15 -7.28 -22.08
C THR A 273 -1.65 -8.08 -20.87
N VAL A 274 -1.67 -9.42 -20.98
CA VAL A 274 -1.12 -10.32 -19.95
C VAL A 274 0.36 -10.58 -20.24
N LEU A 275 1.22 -10.44 -19.22
CA LEU A 275 2.65 -10.75 -19.31
C LEU A 275 2.91 -12.20 -18.85
N ASP A 276 2.88 -13.15 -19.78
CA ASP A 276 2.88 -14.61 -19.47
C ASP A 276 4.03 -15.12 -18.59
N ASN A 277 5.18 -14.43 -18.66
CA ASN A 277 6.43 -14.86 -18.04
C ASN A 277 6.86 -14.02 -16.84
N PHE A 278 6.13 -12.97 -16.45
CA PHE A 278 6.48 -12.13 -15.30
C PHE A 278 5.77 -12.66 -14.04
N ARG A 279 6.48 -13.45 -13.23
CA ARG A 279 5.94 -14.13 -12.04
C ARG A 279 6.91 -14.05 -10.86
#